data_AF-A0A2K3K0R4-F1
#
_entry.id   AF-A0A2K3K0R4-F1
#
_cell.length_a   1.000
_cell.length_b   1.000
_cell.length_c   1.000
_cell.angle_alpha   90.00
_cell.angle_beta   90.00
_cell.angle_gamma   90.00
#
_symmetry.space_group_name_H-M   'P 1'
#
loop_
_entity.id
_entity.type
_entity.pdbx_description
1 polymer ?
#
loop_
_entity_poly.entity_id
_entity_poly.type
_entity_poly.pdbx_seq_one_letter_code
_entity_poly.pdbx_strand_id
1 'polypeptide(L)'
;MDDLVMSSSIFDEAFSRFKDPEVDVVSYVSRTDLHSIKFIKTPPELPKPYNVPYTYSKPSDPSADPFDSLSNQFYCDLMRLSELRNKFLVFPSDVDAEIYALKAKLSDLLEIIGQEIKEEIGQRGMKAA
;
A
#
# COMPACT_ATOMS: atom_id res chain seq x y z
N MET A 1 0.51 -39.83 1.24
CA MET A 1 1.38 -38.71 1.63
C MET A 1 1.78 -39.00 3.05
N ASP A 2 2.95 -39.62 3.22
CA ASP A 2 3.43 -39.99 4.55
C ASP A 2 4.01 -38.74 5.20
N ASP A 3 3.39 -38.28 6.28
CA ASP A 3 3.90 -37.14 7.05
C ASP A 3 5.23 -37.54 7.67
N LEU A 4 6.30 -36.84 7.26
CA LEU A 4 7.64 -37.02 7.80
C LEU A 4 7.69 -36.44 9.22
N VAL A 5 7.30 -37.25 10.20
CA VAL A 5 7.42 -36.91 11.62
C VAL A 5 8.87 -37.10 12.03
N MET A 6 9.63 -36.00 12.07
CA MET A 6 10.98 -36.01 12.64
C MET A 6 10.92 -36.10 14.17
N SER A 7 11.71 -37.02 14.73
CA SER A 7 11.87 -37.19 16.18
C SER A 7 12.61 -36.00 16.80
N SER A 8 12.16 -35.56 17.98
CA SER A 8 12.79 -34.47 18.75
C SER A 8 14.26 -34.74 19.07
N SER A 9 14.66 -36.02 19.14
CA SER A 9 16.03 -36.44 19.38
C SER A 9 17.03 -35.96 18.32
N ILE A 10 16.59 -35.74 17.08
CA ILE A 10 17.45 -35.22 16.00
C ILE A 10 17.83 -33.76 16.28
N PHE A 11 16.91 -32.99 16.87
CA PHE A 11 17.16 -31.61 17.25
C PHE A 11 18.10 -31.55 18.46
N ASP A 12 17.90 -32.38 19.48
CA ASP A 12 18.76 -32.43 20.66
C ASP A 12 20.21 -32.77 20.28
N GLU A 13 20.41 -33.73 19.36
CA GLU A 13 21.74 -34.05 18.84
C GLU A 13 22.34 -32.87 18.06
N ALA A 14 21.56 -32.20 17.21
CA ALA A 14 22.02 -31.02 16.49
C ALA A 14 22.43 -29.89 17.44
N PHE A 15 21.63 -29.63 18.47
CA PHE A 15 21.89 -28.60 19.48
C PHE A 15 23.11 -28.91 20.35
N SER A 16 23.36 -30.19 20.66
CA SER A 16 24.55 -30.62 21.42
C SER A 16 25.88 -30.35 20.70
N ARG A 17 25.86 -30.20 19.36
CA ARG A 17 27.06 -29.90 18.56
C ARG A 17 27.38 -28.41 18.49
N PHE A 18 26.44 -27.54 18.87
CA PHE A 18 26.74 -26.12 19.05
C PHE A 18 27.45 -25.96 20.39
N LYS A 19 28.72 -25.54 20.35
CA LYS A 19 29.35 -24.98 21.55
C LYS A 19 28.57 -23.71 21.92
N ASP A 20 28.46 -23.45 23.21
CA ASP A 20 27.92 -22.18 23.70
C ASP A 20 28.60 -21.04 22.91
N PRO A 21 27.84 -20.22 22.18
CA PRO A 21 28.44 -19.11 21.46
C PRO A 21 29.08 -18.21 22.52
N GLU A 22 30.38 -17.96 22.37
CA GLU A 22 31.07 -16.94 23.14
C GLU A 22 30.58 -15.59 22.62
N VAL A 23 29.38 -15.22 23.05
CA VAL A 23 28.79 -13.92 22.76
C VAL A 23 29.54 -12.94 23.63
N ASP A 24 30.42 -12.13 23.04
CA ASP A 24 30.91 -10.91 23.67
C ASP A 24 29.68 -10.05 23.96
N VAL A 25 29.19 -10.11 25.21
CA VAL A 25 27.94 -9.47 25.59
C VAL A 25 28.18 -7.98 25.69
N VAL A 26 28.14 -7.32 24.53
CA VAL A 26 28.03 -5.88 24.42
C VAL A 26 26.71 -5.48 25.10
N SER A 27 26.85 -4.98 26.32
CA SER A 27 25.82 -4.43 27.22
C SER A 27 24.53 -5.23 27.28
N TYR A 28 24.37 -6.00 28.36
CA TYR A 28 23.06 -6.41 28.84
C TYR A 28 22.19 -5.16 29.01
N VAL A 29 21.23 -4.95 28.12
CA VAL A 29 20.15 -3.98 28.31
C VAL A 29 19.45 -4.39 29.60
N SER A 30 19.58 -3.59 30.65
CA SER A 30 18.95 -3.89 31.93
C SER A 30 17.43 -3.80 31.78
N ARG A 31 16.68 -4.57 32.57
CA ARG A 31 15.22 -4.40 32.68
C ARG A 31 14.83 -2.96 33.02
N THR A 32 15.68 -2.23 33.75
CA THR A 32 15.48 -0.81 34.04
C THR A 32 15.59 0.05 32.78
N ASP A 33 16.45 -0.32 31.84
CA ASP A 33 16.65 0.41 30.59
C ASP A 33 15.44 0.23 29.66
N LEU A 34 14.79 -0.94 29.70
CA LEU A 34 13.52 -1.22 29.01
C LEU A 34 12.37 -0.33 29.50
N HIS A 35 12.32 0.03 30.79
CA HIS A 35 11.27 0.90 31.33
C HIS A 35 11.37 2.35 30.83
N SER A 36 12.56 2.77 30.41
CA SER A 36 12.81 4.06 29.78
C SER A 36 12.51 4.09 28.28
N ILE A 37 12.30 2.93 27.64
CA ILE A 37 11.90 2.86 26.24
C ILE A 37 10.45 3.33 26.14
N LYS A 38 10.28 4.60 25.80
CA LYS A 38 8.99 5.16 25.41
C LYS A 38 8.66 4.63 24.02
N PHE A 39 7.89 3.55 23.97
CA PHE A 39 7.23 3.15 22.74
C PHE A 39 6.37 4.32 22.28
N ILE A 40 6.72 4.88 21.13
CA ILE A 40 5.86 5.82 20.42
C ILE A 40 4.62 4.99 20.04
N LYS A 41 3.56 5.05 20.86
CA LYS A 41 2.32 4.29 20.67
C LYS A 41 1.61 4.64 19.36
N THR A 42 1.92 5.82 18.83
CA THR A 42 1.27 6.36 17.65
C THR A 42 2.39 6.68 16.66
N PRO A 43 2.59 5.84 15.62
CA PRO A 43 3.41 6.24 14.49
C PRO A 43 3.00 7.65 14.08
N PRO A 44 3.94 8.55 13.73
CA PRO A 44 3.56 9.82 13.12
C PRO A 44 2.57 9.49 12.01
N GLU A 45 1.36 10.08 12.03
CA GLU A 45 0.43 9.94 10.91
C GLU A 45 1.16 10.51 9.70
N LEU A 46 1.79 9.64 8.92
CA LEU A 46 2.30 9.99 7.62
C LEU A 46 1.12 10.60 6.88
N PRO A 47 1.28 11.79 6.28
CA PRO A 47 0.21 12.42 5.52
C PRO A 47 -0.29 11.40 4.53
N LYS A 48 -1.52 10.97 4.79
CA LYS A 48 -2.18 9.87 4.13
C LYS A 48 -2.29 10.23 2.65
N PRO A 49 -1.48 9.61 1.76
CA PRO A 49 -1.42 10.02 0.35
C PRO A 49 -2.74 9.78 -0.41
N TYR A 50 -3.70 9.15 0.25
CA TYR A 50 -5.00 8.78 -0.25
C TYR A 50 -6.06 9.88 -0.20
N ASN A 51 -5.82 11.01 0.47
CA ASN A 51 -6.78 12.13 0.51
C ASN A 51 -6.79 13.01 -0.76
N VAL A 52 -5.95 12.71 -1.75
CA VAL A 52 -5.88 13.50 -2.98
C VAL A 52 -6.69 12.80 -4.07
N PRO A 53 -7.78 13.41 -4.57
CA PRO A 53 -8.55 12.91 -5.70
C PRO A 53 -7.68 12.77 -6.96
N TYR A 54 -8.09 11.91 -7.91
CA TYR A 54 -7.49 11.95 -9.24
C TYR A 54 -7.70 13.35 -9.84
N THR A 55 -6.62 14.00 -10.23
CA THR A 55 -6.69 15.31 -10.89
C THR A 55 -7.02 15.07 -12.34
N TYR A 56 -8.31 15.05 -12.65
CA TYR A 56 -8.78 15.18 -14.02
C TYR A 56 -8.48 16.59 -14.50
N SER A 57 -7.37 16.74 -15.20
CA SER A 57 -7.09 17.99 -15.89
C SER A 57 -7.84 17.92 -17.21
N LYS A 58 -8.87 18.76 -17.37
CA LYS A 58 -9.36 19.04 -18.72
C LYS A 58 -8.15 19.48 -19.53
N PRO A 59 -7.77 18.75 -20.58
CA PRO A 59 -6.61 19.13 -21.34
C PRO A 59 -6.91 20.52 -21.92
N SER A 60 -6.05 21.48 -21.62
CA SER A 60 -6.11 22.83 -22.20
C SER A 60 -5.92 22.78 -23.72
N ASP A 61 -5.34 21.69 -24.20
CA ASP A 61 -5.27 21.29 -25.60
C ASP A 61 -6.43 20.34 -25.95
N PRO A 62 -7.36 20.71 -26.84
CA PRO A 62 -8.46 19.83 -27.25
C PRO A 62 -8.02 18.54 -27.97
N SER A 63 -6.73 18.38 -28.28
CA SER A 63 -6.17 17.17 -28.89
C SER A 63 -5.57 16.17 -27.92
N ALA A 64 -5.34 16.56 -26.65
CA ALA A 64 -4.77 15.65 -25.67
C ALA A 64 -5.85 14.70 -25.11
N ASP A 65 -5.51 13.42 -25.02
CA ASP A 65 -6.44 12.40 -24.53
C ASP A 65 -6.65 12.58 -23.01
N PRO A 66 -7.87 12.85 -22.55
CA PRO A 66 -8.17 12.90 -21.12
C PRO A 66 -7.80 11.62 -20.36
N PHE A 67 -7.68 10.48 -21.04
CA PHE A 67 -7.28 9.21 -20.45
C PHE A 67 -5.77 9.04 -20.27
N ASP A 68 -4.90 9.84 -20.91
CA ASP A 68 -3.45 9.67 -20.83
C ASP A 68 -2.92 9.99 -19.43
N SER A 69 -3.30 11.16 -18.88
CA SER A 69 -2.91 11.56 -17.52
C SER A 69 -3.50 10.61 -16.47
N LEU A 70 -4.71 10.10 -16.71
CA LEU A 70 -5.35 9.13 -15.83
C LEU A 70 -4.59 7.81 -15.82
N SER A 71 -4.24 7.29 -17.00
CA SER A 71 -3.56 6.01 -17.13
C SER A 71 -2.25 5.99 -16.35
N ASN A 72 -1.49 7.10 -16.40
CA ASN A 72 -0.26 7.24 -15.64
C ASN A 72 -0.51 7.28 -14.12
N GLN A 73 -1.50 8.04 -13.67
CA GLN A 73 -1.81 8.16 -12.24
C GLN A 73 -2.33 6.83 -11.66
N PHE A 74 -3.18 6.13 -12.42
CA PHE A 74 -3.68 4.79 -12.08
C PHE A 74 -2.55 3.76 -12.01
N TYR A 75 -1.62 3.80 -12.98
CA TYR A 75 -0.43 2.97 -12.97
C TYR A 75 0.43 3.18 -11.71
N CYS A 76 0.67 4.44 -11.34
CA CYS A 76 1.40 4.76 -10.12
C CYS A 76 0.71 4.23 -8.86
N ASP A 77 -0.62 4.35 -8.76
CA ASP A 77 -1.35 3.87 -7.59
C ASP A 77 -1.35 2.33 -7.49
N LEU A 78 -1.43 1.62 -8.62
CA LEU A 78 -1.25 0.16 -8.65
C LEU A 78 0.17 -0.25 -8.23
N MET A 79 1.19 0.49 -8.65
CA MET A 79 2.57 0.25 -8.22
C MET A 79 2.71 0.41 -6.70
N ARG A 80 2.12 1.47 -6.11
CA ARG A 80 2.13 1.68 -4.65
C ARG A 80 1.44 0.56 -3.89
N LEU A 81 0.30 0.08 -4.41
CA LEU A 81 -0.41 -1.07 -3.84
C LEU A 81 0.47 -2.33 -3.90
N SER A 82 1.19 -2.54 -5.00
CA SER A 82 2.12 -3.67 -5.15
C SER A 82 3.30 -3.61 -4.18
N GLU A 83 3.81 -2.41 -3.89
CA GLU A 83 4.92 -2.20 -2.95
C GLU A 83 4.56 -2.51 -1.51
N LEU A 84 3.27 -2.41 -1.13
CA LEU A 84 2.82 -2.78 0.22
C LEU A 84 3.12 -4.24 0.55
N ARG A 85 3.12 -5.12 -0.46
CA ARG A 85 3.52 -6.53 -0.30
C ARG A 85 4.94 -6.69 0.24
N ASN A 86 5.85 -5.79 -0.12
CA ASN A 86 7.28 -5.91 0.17
C ASN A 86 7.68 -5.15 1.44
N LYS A 87 6.74 -4.49 2.12
CA LYS A 87 7.01 -3.71 3.34
C LYS A 87 6.81 -4.60 4.57
N PHE A 88 7.83 -4.68 5.41
CA PHE A 88 7.91 -5.57 6.57
C PHE A 88 6.91 -5.30 7.71
N LEU A 89 6.22 -4.15 7.70
CA LEU A 89 5.35 -3.67 8.80
C LEU A 89 3.99 -3.17 8.33
N VAL A 90 3.49 -3.66 7.19
CA VAL A 90 2.15 -3.30 6.69
C VAL A 90 1.09 -4.13 7.39
N PHE A 91 0.12 -3.48 8.02
CA PHE A 91 -1.04 -4.16 8.59
C PHE A 91 -2.08 -4.45 7.50
N PRO A 92 -2.88 -5.53 7.63
CA PRO A 92 -3.99 -5.78 6.69
C PRO A 92 -4.92 -4.57 6.52
N SER A 93 -5.15 -3.80 7.58
CA SER A 93 -5.95 -2.56 7.54
C SER A 93 -5.37 -1.47 6.65
N ASP A 94 -4.04 -1.41 6.52
CA ASP A 94 -3.38 -0.44 5.63
C ASP A 94 -3.62 -0.82 4.16
N VAL A 95 -3.65 -2.12 3.87
CA VAL A 95 -4.01 -2.65 2.55
C VAL A 95 -5.47 -2.32 2.24
N ASP A 96 -6.37 -2.57 3.18
CA ASP A 96 -7.79 -2.24 3.03
C ASP A 96 -7.97 -0.73 2.75
N ALA A 97 -7.30 0.13 3.52
CA ALA A 97 -7.39 1.57 3.35
C ALA A 97 -6.94 2.04 1.95
N GLU A 98 -5.84 1.50 1.43
CA GLU A 98 -5.34 1.83 0.09
C GLU A 98 -6.28 1.31 -1.01
N ILE A 99 -6.88 0.12 -0.83
CA ILE A 99 -7.90 -0.41 -1.76
C ILE A 99 -9.15 0.47 -1.77
N TYR A 100 -9.67 0.85 -0.60
CA TYR A 100 -10.84 1.73 -0.51
C TYR A 100 -10.57 3.10 -1.12
N ALA A 101 -9.39 3.67 -0.87
CA ALA A 101 -8.99 4.93 -1.46
C ALA A 101 -8.92 4.85 -2.98
N LEU A 102 -8.27 3.83 -3.54
CA LEU A 102 -8.17 3.62 -4.98
C LEU A 102 -9.57 3.49 -5.62
N LYS A 103 -10.45 2.70 -5.00
CA LYS A 103 -11.82 2.52 -5.47
C LYS A 103 -12.61 3.83 -5.47
N ALA A 104 -12.53 4.61 -4.38
CA ALA A 104 -13.24 5.88 -4.27
C ALA A 104 -12.76 6.86 -5.35
N LYS A 105 -11.43 7.04 -5.47
CA LYS A 105 -10.83 7.93 -6.48
C LYS A 105 -11.26 7.55 -7.90
N LEU A 106 -11.21 6.27 -8.25
CA LEU A 106 -11.61 5.80 -9.58
C LEU A 106 -13.10 6.03 -9.83
N SER A 107 -13.94 5.80 -8.82
CA SER A 107 -15.39 6.01 -8.91
C SER A 107 -15.74 7.47 -9.19
N ASP A 108 -15.21 8.40 -8.38
CA ASP A 108 -15.46 9.84 -8.54
C ASP A 108 -15.08 10.33 -9.95
N LEU A 109 -13.96 9.81 -10.46
CA LEU A 109 -13.48 10.19 -11.78
C LEU A 109 -14.35 9.66 -12.92
N LEU A 110 -14.74 8.39 -12.86
CA LEU A 110 -15.63 7.81 -13.86
C LEU A 110 -16.98 8.56 -13.90
N GLU A 111 -17.44 9.07 -12.77
CA GLU A 111 -18.63 9.91 -12.71
C GLU A 111 -18.43 11.24 -13.43
N ILE A 112 -17.30 11.93 -13.22
CA ILE A 112 -16.95 13.18 -13.94
C ILE A 112 -16.88 12.95 -15.45
N ILE A 113 -16.11 11.95 -15.90
CA ILE A 113 -15.98 11.61 -17.34
C ILE A 113 -17.35 11.26 -17.92
N GLY A 114 -18.16 10.49 -17.18
CA GLY A 114 -19.51 10.13 -17.58
C GLY A 114 -20.44 11.35 -17.76
N GLN A 115 -20.30 12.38 -16.94
CA GLN A 115 -21.05 13.63 -17.11
C GLN A 115 -20.57 14.42 -18.32
N GLU A 116 -19.26 14.54 -18.53
CA GLU A 116 -18.71 15.27 -19.68
C GLU A 116 -19.15 14.65 -21.02
N ILE A 117 -19.11 13.33 -21.14
CA ILE A 117 -19.58 12.63 -22.34
C ILE A 117 -21.08 12.92 -22.58
N LYS A 118 -21.90 12.90 -21.53
CA LYS A 118 -23.34 13.23 -21.63
C LYS A 118 -23.56 14.66 -22.08
N GLU A 119 -22.81 15.62 -21.54
CA GLU A 119 -22.86 17.02 -21.94
C GLU A 119 -22.46 17.20 -23.41
N GLU A 120 -21.37 16.56 -23.85
CA GLU A 120 -20.88 16.65 -25.23
C GLU A 120 -21.89 16.05 -26.21
N ILE A 121 -22.49 14.91 -25.88
CA ILE A 121 -23.59 14.31 -26.67
C ILE A 121 -24.80 15.23 -26.70
N GLY A 122 -25.20 15.81 -25.56
CA GLY A 122 -26.32 16.75 -25.47
C GLY A 122 -26.12 17.98 -26.35
N GLN A 123 -24.92 18.58 -26.33
CA GLN A 123 -24.57 19.72 -27.17
C GLN A 123 -24.57 19.37 -28.67
N ARG A 124 -24.08 18.18 -29.05
CA ARG A 124 -24.17 17.69 -30.44
C ARG A 124 -25.62 17.52 -30.88
N GLY A 125 -26.49 16.99 -30.02
CA GLY A 125 -27.91 16.84 -30.29
C GLY A 125 -28.62 18.18 -30.53
N MET A 126 -28.29 19.23 -29.76
CA MET A 126 -28.86 20.56 -29.95
C MET A 126 -28.36 21.28 -31.21
N LYS A 127 -27.14 21.00 -31.68
CA LYS A 127 -26.58 21.59 -32.92
C LYS A 127 -27.13 20.95 -34.20
N ALA A 128 -27.74 19.78 -34.10
CA ALA A 128 -28.29 19.03 -35.24
C ALA A 128 -29.79 19.27 -35.47
N ALA A 129 -30.45 20.05 -34.61
CA ALA A 129 -31.85 20.46 -34.71
C ALA A 129 -31.96 21.93 -35.17
#